data_AF-A0A329RJB9-F1
#
_entry.id   AF-A0A329RJB9-F1
#
_cell.length_a   1.000
_cell.length_b   1.000
_cell.length_c   1.000
_cell.angle_alpha   90.00
_cell.angle_beta   90.00
_cell.angle_gamma   90.00
#
_symmetry.space_group_name_H-M   'P 1'
#
loop_
_entity.id
_entity.type
_entity.pdbx_description
1 polymer ?
#
loop_
_entity_poly.entity_id
_entity_poly.type
_entity_poly.pdbx_seq_one_letter_code
_entity_poly.pdbx_strand_id
1 'polypeptide(L)'
;MKKKKLGDVTSINITALQSGVSQDGGKTHALNVIPTNAIAGFDIRISPEMDISAMGKKLDAWFGSLKSCTLPSQLKMTITPVTST
;
A
#
# COMPACT_ATOMS: atom_id res chain seq x y z
N MET A 1 -18.80 -3.34 22.64
CA MET A 1 -18.29 -3.11 21.27
C MET A 1 -19.46 -2.76 20.35
N LYS A 2 -19.39 -1.68 19.56
CA LYS A 2 -20.43 -1.36 18.56
C LYS A 2 -20.46 -2.47 17.50
N LYS A 3 -21.65 -2.94 17.13
CA LYS A 3 -21.85 -3.90 16.04
C LYS A 3 -21.40 -3.25 14.73
N LYS A 4 -20.44 -3.87 14.04
CA LYS A 4 -19.93 -3.41 12.75
C LYS A 4 -21.04 -3.53 11.68
N LYS A 5 -21.20 -2.51 10.86
CA LYS A 5 -22.13 -2.50 9.72
C LYS A 5 -21.38 -2.89 8.44
N LEU A 6 -22.15 -3.33 7.44
CA LEU A 6 -21.61 -3.57 6.10
C LEU A 6 -21.00 -2.26 5.58
N GLY A 7 -19.72 -2.30 5.16
CA GLY A 7 -18.97 -1.12 4.74
C GLY A 7 -18.04 -0.49 5.79
N ASP A 8 -18.08 -0.93 7.07
CA ASP A 8 -17.19 -0.44 8.13
C ASP A 8 -15.75 -1.00 8.05
N VAL A 9 -15.48 -1.86 7.07
CA VAL A 9 -14.19 -2.54 6.90
C VAL A 9 -13.33 -1.73 5.94
N THR A 10 -12.19 -1.26 6.44
CA THR A 10 -11.11 -0.74 5.60
C THR A 10 -10.10 -1.85 5.41
N SER A 11 -9.76 -2.18 4.16
CA SER A 11 -8.82 -3.24 3.82
C SER A 11 -7.62 -2.69 3.05
N ILE A 12 -6.45 -3.25 3.31
CA ILE A 12 -5.22 -2.97 2.54
C ILE A 12 -4.80 -4.30 1.91
N ASN A 13 -4.69 -4.32 0.59
CA ASN A 13 -4.24 -5.48 -0.17
C ASN A 13 -2.89 -5.20 -0.84
N ILE A 14 -1.99 -6.18 -0.83
CA ILE A 14 -0.75 -6.10 -1.61
C ILE A 14 -1.06 -6.66 -2.99
N THR A 15 -0.96 -5.82 -4.02
CA THR A 15 -1.26 -6.21 -5.41
C THR A 15 -0.02 -6.62 -6.18
N ALA A 16 1.14 -6.08 -5.82
CA ALA A 16 2.41 -6.42 -6.43
C ALA A 16 3.53 -6.28 -5.41
N LEU A 17 4.53 -7.17 -5.50
CA LEU A 17 5.79 -7.04 -4.80
C LEU A 17 6.91 -7.34 -5.79
N GLN A 18 7.72 -6.34 -6.07
CA GLN A 18 8.94 -6.46 -6.86
C GLN A 18 10.13 -6.32 -5.93
N SER A 19 10.91 -7.39 -5.78
CA SER A 19 12.06 -7.44 -4.90
C SER A 19 13.08 -8.43 -5.47
N GLY A 20 14.35 -8.04 -5.48
CA GLY A 20 15.43 -8.87 -6.02
C GLY A 20 16.59 -8.04 -6.57
N VAL A 21 17.79 -8.61 -6.55
CA VAL A 21 18.97 -7.98 -7.17
C VAL A 21 19.07 -8.45 -8.61
N SER A 22 18.98 -7.52 -9.55
CA SER A 22 19.09 -7.78 -10.98
C SER A 22 20.09 -6.83 -11.61
N GLN A 23 20.93 -7.34 -12.49
CA GLN A 23 21.89 -6.54 -13.27
C GLN A 23 21.42 -6.28 -14.71
N ASP A 24 20.31 -6.90 -15.12
CA ASP A 24 19.78 -6.86 -16.50
C ASP A 24 18.41 -6.18 -16.60
N GLY A 25 18.05 -5.37 -15.59
CA GLY A 25 16.80 -4.62 -15.56
C GLY A 25 15.58 -5.47 -15.18
N GLY A 26 15.77 -6.58 -14.47
CA GLY A 26 14.70 -7.42 -13.92
C GLY A 26 14.37 -8.65 -14.76
N LYS A 27 15.23 -9.06 -15.70
CA LYS A 27 15.03 -10.30 -16.48
C LYS A 27 15.56 -11.52 -15.71
N THR A 28 16.65 -11.35 -14.97
CA THR A 28 17.19 -12.37 -14.07
C THR A 28 17.43 -11.78 -12.69
N HIS A 29 17.30 -12.63 -11.67
CA HIS A 29 17.54 -12.28 -10.28
C HIS A 29 18.65 -13.15 -9.71
N ALA A 30 19.60 -12.51 -9.03
CA ALA A 30 20.64 -13.22 -8.30
C ALA A 30 20.01 -14.04 -7.18
N LEU A 31 20.38 -15.33 -7.12
CA LEU A 31 19.94 -16.23 -6.06
C LEU A 31 20.80 -16.00 -4.81
N ASN A 32 20.17 -16.11 -3.63
CA ASN A 32 20.83 -15.97 -2.32
C ASN A 32 21.45 -14.59 -2.04
N VAL A 33 20.83 -13.52 -2.52
CA VAL A 33 21.22 -12.14 -2.20
C VAL A 33 20.04 -11.41 -1.57
N ILE A 34 20.29 -10.67 -0.49
CA ILE A 34 19.29 -9.80 0.12
C ILE A 34 19.20 -8.52 -0.72
N PRO A 35 18.04 -8.21 -1.32
CA PRO A 35 17.87 -7.00 -2.10
C PRO A 35 17.87 -5.76 -1.21
N THR A 36 18.61 -4.73 -1.63
CA THR A 36 18.69 -3.44 -0.91
C THR A 36 17.39 -2.64 -1.04
N ASN A 37 16.67 -2.80 -2.15
CA ASN A 37 15.44 -2.10 -2.46
C ASN A 37 14.34 -3.09 -2.85
N ALA A 38 13.10 -2.79 -2.43
CA ALA A 38 11.90 -3.50 -2.83
C ALA A 38 10.78 -2.49 -3.08
N ILE A 39 9.94 -2.78 -4.07
CA ILE A 39 8.78 -1.96 -4.42
C ILE A 39 7.53 -2.81 -4.20
N ALA A 40 6.58 -2.29 -3.43
CA ALA A 40 5.29 -2.93 -3.21
C ALA A 40 4.16 -2.01 -3.71
N GLY A 41 3.23 -2.59 -4.46
CA GLY A 41 1.97 -1.96 -4.85
C GLY A 41 0.88 -2.35 -3.88
N PHE A 42 0.12 -1.35 -3.38
CA PHE A 42 -0.98 -1.56 -2.45
C PHE A 42 -2.29 -1.05 -3.04
N ASP A 43 -3.37 -1.81 -2.87
CA ASP A 43 -4.76 -1.41 -3.10
C ASP A 43 -5.42 -1.17 -1.74
N ILE A 44 -5.91 0.04 -1.49
CA ILE A 44 -6.51 0.42 -0.20
C ILE A 44 -8.00 0.71 -0.44
N ARG A 45 -8.86 -0.08 0.19
CA ARG A 45 -10.31 0.13 0.17
C ARG A 45 -10.72 0.79 1.48
N ILE A 46 -11.13 2.05 1.38
CA ILE A 46 -11.49 2.89 2.52
C ILE A 46 -13.00 2.80 2.75
N SER A 47 -13.40 2.69 4.02
CA SER A 47 -14.81 2.73 4.40
C SER A 47 -15.46 4.07 3.99
N PRO A 48 -16.72 4.10 3.52
CA PRO A 48 -17.38 5.34 3.09
C PRO A 48 -17.47 6.42 4.19
N GLU A 49 -17.52 6.03 5.46
CA GLU A 49 -17.59 6.95 6.60
C GLU A 49 -16.21 7.48 7.03
N MET A 50 -15.11 6.96 6.48
CA MET A 50 -13.76 7.36 6.85
C MET A 50 -13.29 8.57 6.04
N ASP A 51 -12.89 9.62 6.74
CA ASP A 51 -12.27 10.80 6.12
C ASP A 51 -10.94 10.44 5.45
N ILE A 52 -10.82 10.82 4.17
CA ILE A 52 -9.66 10.51 3.33
C ILE A 52 -8.40 11.21 3.86
N SER A 53 -8.51 12.45 4.33
CA SER A 53 -7.37 13.19 4.87
C SER A 53 -6.85 12.56 6.16
N ALA A 54 -7.75 12.12 7.04
CA ALA A 54 -7.42 11.40 8.25
C ALA A 54 -6.76 10.04 7.95
N MET A 55 -7.21 9.33 6.91
CA MET A 55 -6.55 8.10 6.45
C MET A 55 -5.14 8.38 5.91
N GLY A 56 -4.97 9.44 5.12
CA GLY A 56 -3.65 9.89 4.63
C GLY A 56 -2.68 10.15 5.78
N LYS A 57 -3.09 10.91 6.80
CA LYS A 57 -2.27 11.17 7.99
C LYS A 57 -1.89 9.90 8.76
N LYS A 58 -2.78 8.90 8.81
CA LYS A 58 -2.48 7.60 9.43
C LYS A 58 -1.45 6.83 8.62
N LEU A 59 -1.56 6.84 7.29
CA LEU A 59 -0.57 6.23 6.41
C LEU A 59 0.78 6.95 6.55
N ASP A 60 0.80 8.28 6.51
CA ASP A 60 2.03 9.08 6.68
C ASP A 60 2.68 8.82 8.03
N ALA A 61 1.91 8.74 9.12
CA ALA A 61 2.43 8.40 10.44
C ALA A 61 2.98 6.97 10.48
N TRP A 62 2.30 6.02 9.83
CA TRP A 62 2.76 4.64 9.75
C TRP A 62 4.06 4.53 8.95
N PHE A 63 4.13 5.14 7.76
CA PHE A 63 5.34 5.16 6.93
C PHE A 63 6.48 5.96 7.58
N GLY A 64 6.17 7.08 8.24
CA GLY A 64 7.16 7.87 8.98
C GLY A 64 7.76 7.14 10.19
N SER A 65 7.04 6.15 10.73
CA SER A 65 7.59 5.26 11.77
C SER A 65 8.59 4.22 11.20
N LEU A 66 8.59 4.00 9.88
CA LEU A 66 9.46 3.05 9.21
C LEU A 66 10.73 3.76 8.74
N LYS A 67 11.88 3.33 9.26
CA LYS A 67 13.20 3.97 9.00
C LYS A 67 13.69 3.87 7.55
N SER A 68 13.06 3.06 6.71
CA SER A 68 13.60 2.66 5.39
C SER A 68 12.57 2.63 4.27
N CYS A 69 11.40 3.25 4.45
CA CYS A 69 10.34 3.28 3.44
C CYS A 69 10.18 4.69 2.88
N THR A 70 10.35 4.86 1.56
CA THR A 70 10.11 6.14 0.88
C THR A 70 8.86 6.01 0.01
N LEU A 71 7.91 6.91 0.21
CA LEU A 71 6.75 7.04 -0.67
C LEU A 71 7.14 7.92 -1.86
N PRO A 72 6.82 7.53 -3.12
CA PRO A 72 6.97 8.44 -4.25
C PRO A 72 6.08 9.67 -4.02
N SER A 73 6.58 10.86 -4.36
CA SER A 73 5.91 12.17 -4.19
C SER A 73 4.57 12.31 -4.95
N GLN A 74 4.18 11.29 -5.72
CA GLN A 74 2.94 11.17 -6.46
C GLN A 74 2.14 9.99 -5.93
N LEU A 75 1.60 10.09 -4.71
CA LEU A 75 0.57 9.17 -4.25
C LEU A 75 -0.73 9.51 -5.03
N LYS A 76 -0.86 8.98 -6.26
CA LYS A 76 -2.10 9.04 -7.04
C LYS A 76 -3.09 8.06 -6.41
N MET A 77 -3.69 8.44 -5.28
CA MET A 77 -4.84 7.72 -4.70
C MET A 77 -6.00 7.81 -5.69
N THR A 78 -6.13 6.79 -6.54
CA THR A 78 -7.29 6.63 -7.40
C THR A 78 -8.30 5.82 -6.60
N ILE A 79 -9.29 6.52 -6.03
CA ILE A 79 -10.36 5.88 -5.26
C ILE A 79 -11.38 5.36 -6.26
N THR A 80 -11.46 4.04 -6.42
CA THR A 80 -12.56 3.41 -7.16
C THR A 80 -13.67 3.12 -6.16
N PRO A 81 -14.80 3.85 -6.16
CA PRO A 81 -15.92 3.54 -5.30
C PRO A 81 -16.47 2.16 -5.66
N VAL A 82 -16.57 1.27 -4.66
CA VAL A 82 -17.24 -0.03 -4.83
C VAL A 82 -18.74 0.24 -4.73
N THR A 83 -19.40 0.45 -5.87
CA THR A 83 -20.86 0.45 -5.92
C THR A 83 -21.34 -1.00 -5.90
N SER A 84 -22.07 -1.38 -4.86
CA SER A 84 -22.81 -2.64 -4.82
C SER A 84 -23.90 -2.62 -5.91
N THR A 85 -23.77 -3.48 -6.92
CA THR A 85 -24.87 -3.89 -7.80
C THR A 85 -25.86 -4.77 -7.06
#